data_AF-A0A428I2S6-F1
#
_entry.id   AF-A0A428I2S6-F1
#
_cell.length_a   1.000
_cell.length_b   1.000
_cell.length_c   1.000
_cell.angle_alpha   90.00
_cell.angle_beta   90.00
_cell.angle_gamma   90.00
#
_symmetry.space_group_name_H-M   'P 1'
#
loop_
_entity.id
_entity.type
_entity.pdbx_description
1 polymer ?
#
loop_
_entity_poly.entity_id
_entity_poly.type
_entity_poly.pdbx_seq_one_letter_code
_entity_poly.pdbx_strand_id
1 'polypeptide(L)' 'MKIKLFYYYRWNATTLEEFEKEINDFMATVQVVDVKYSEATNNTEAITGVMVLYK' A
#
# COMPACT_ATOMS: atom_id res chain seq x y z
N MET A 1 16.06 4.05 -8.92
CA MET A 1 14.73 4.42 -8.40
C MET A 1 13.75 3.35 -8.83
N LYS A 2 13.24 2.58 -7.89
CA LYS A 2 12.28 1.50 -8.09
C LYS A 2 10.96 1.86 -7.42
N ILE A 3 9.88 1.25 -7.87
CA ILE A 3 8.54 1.46 -7.34
C ILE A 3 7.98 0.12 -6.88
N LYS A 4 7.38 0.08 -5.68
CA LYS A 4 6.53 -1.03 -5.23
C LYS A 4 5.13 -0.49 -4.97
N LEU A 5 4.13 -1.21 -5.47
CA LEU A 5 2.72 -0.88 -5.32
C LEU A 5 2.07 -1.91 -4.38
N PHE A 6 1.27 -1.41 -3.44
CA PHE A 6 0.49 -2.18 -2.50
C PHE A 6 -0.97 -1.80 -2.67
N TYR A 7 -1.87 -2.79 -2.67
CA TYR A 7 -3.31 -2.55 -2.77
C TYR A 7 -4.05 -3.26 -1.64
N TYR A 8 -4.94 -2.53 -1.00
CA TYR A 8 -5.88 -3.03 -0.01
C TYR A 8 -7.29 -2.93 -0.57
N TYR A 9 -7.92 -4.10 -0.70
CA TYR A 9 -9.30 -4.25 -1.14
C TYR A 9 -10.14 -4.56 0.08
N ARG A 10 -11.07 -3.66 0.45
CA ARG A 10 -11.88 -3.82 1.69
C ARG A 10 -12.73 -5.10 1.74
N TRP A 11 -12.99 -5.72 0.60
CA TRP A 11 -13.77 -6.96 0.48
C TRP A 11 -12.92 -8.24 0.47
N ASN A 12 -11.60 -8.12 0.58
CA ASN A 12 -10.69 -9.26 0.63
C ASN A 12 -10.50 -9.76 2.08
N ALA A 13 -10.01 -10.99 2.24
CA ALA A 13 -9.75 -11.59 3.56
C ALA A 13 -8.57 -10.95 4.30
N THR A 14 -7.73 -10.18 3.60
CA THR A 14 -6.63 -9.42 4.19
C THR A 14 -7.18 -8.32 5.09
N THR A 15 -6.70 -8.27 6.33
CA THR A 15 -7.04 -7.19 7.27
C THR A 15 -6.24 -5.92 6.94
N LEU A 16 -6.73 -4.76 7.39
CA LEU A 16 -5.99 -3.51 7.25
C LEU A 16 -4.62 -3.58 7.96
N GLU A 17 -4.57 -4.24 9.11
CA GLU A 17 -3.34 -4.42 9.89
C GLU A 17 -2.29 -5.25 9.13
N GLU A 18 -2.68 -6.35 8.49
CA GLU A 18 -1.76 -7.16 7.67
C GLU A 18 -1.22 -6.36 6.48
N PHE A 19 -2.07 -5.54 5.86
CA PHE A 19 -1.66 -4.67 4.76
C PHE A 19 -0.64 -3.61 5.20
N GLU A 20 -0.92 -2.90 6.30
CA GLU A 20 -0.01 -1.92 6.88
C GLU A 20 1.31 -2.56 7.31
N LYS A 21 1.24 -3.76 7.89
CA LYS A 21 2.42 -4.55 8.26
C LYS A 21 3.29 -4.88 7.04
N GLU A 22 2.69 -5.33 5.94
CA GLU A 22 3.46 -5.64 4.72
C GLU A 22 4.21 -4.42 4.17
N ILE A 23 3.55 -3.25 4.16
CA ILE A 23 4.17 -1.99 3.71
C ILE A 23 5.33 -1.62 4.64
N ASN A 24 5.12 -1.69 5.95
CA ASN A 24 6.13 -1.35 6.96
C ASN A 24 7.33 -2.30 6.90
N ASP A 25 7.10 -3.61 6.80
CA ASP A 25 8.14 -4.63 6.67
C ASP A 25 8.98 -4.37 5.40
N PHE A 26 8.33 -4.01 4.29
CA PHE A 26 9.05 -3.65 3.07
C PHE A 26 9.88 -2.37 3.24
N MET A 27 9.28 -1.29 3.74
CA MET A 27 9.96 -0.01 3.93
C MET A 27 11.15 -0.10 4.89
N ALA A 28 11.13 -1.04 5.85
CA ALA A 28 12.24 -1.30 6.75
C ALA A 28 13.50 -1.87 6.05
N THR A 29 13.34 -2.45 4.84
CA THR A 29 14.43 -3.12 4.11
C THR A 29 15.06 -2.28 2.99
N VAL A 30 14.48 -1.12 2.68
CA VAL A 30 14.88 -0.30 1.53
C VAL A 30 15.10 1.15 1.93
N GLN A 31 15.92 1.87 1.16
CA GLN A 31 16.00 3.32 1.31
C GLN A 31 14.78 3.96 0.63
N VAL A 32 13.76 4.28 1.43
CA VAL A 32 12.55 4.99 0.97
C VAL A 32 12.92 6.40 0.52
N VAL A 33 12.38 6.80 -0.62
CA VAL A 33 12.55 8.14 -1.21
C VAL A 33 11.26 8.94 -1.14
N ASP A 34 10.12 8.31 -1.45
CA ASP A 34 8.80 8.94 -1.40
C ASP A 34 7.71 7.87 -1.20
N VAL A 35 6.59 8.26 -0.61
CA VAL A 35 5.42 7.41 -0.44
C VAL A 35 4.20 8.19 -0.90
N LYS A 36 3.42 7.60 -1.81
CA LYS A 36 2.16 8.16 -2.28
C LYS A 36 1.00 7.26 -1.85
N TYR A 37 -0.08 7.90 -1.44
CA TYR A 37 -1.34 7.26 -1.08
C TYR A 37 -2.41 7.68 -2.10
N SER A 38 -3.26 6.73 -2.49
CA SER A 38 -4.45 7.01 -3.27
C SER A 38 -5.59 6.12 -2.79
N GLU A 39 -6.80 6.64 -2.75
CA GLU A 39 -7.99 5.86 -2.48
C GLU A 39 -8.95 6.03 -3.67
N ALA A 40 -9.45 4.92 -4.17
CA ALA A 40 -10.47 4.87 -5.20
C ALA A 40 -11.72 4.27 -4.58
N THR A 41 -12.82 5.02 -4.59
CA THR A 41 -14.12 4.57 -4.07
C THR A 41 -15.16 4.56 -5.19
N ASN A 42 -16.04 3.57 -5.17
CA ASN A 42 -17.31 3.58 -5.90
C ASN A 42 -18.46 3.45 -4.88
N ASN A 43 -19.70 3.32 -5.34
CA ASN A 43 -20.88 3.27 -4.46
C ASN A 43 -20.87 2.13 -3.43
N THR A 44 -20.11 1.06 -3.64
CA THR A 44 -20.13 -0.16 -2.80
C THR A 44 -18.75 -0.63 -2.35
N GLU A 45 -17.69 -0.10 -2.92
CA GLU A 45 -16.33 -0.63 -2.81
C GLU A 45 -15.31 0.50 -2.65
N ALA A 46 -14.25 0.21 -1.89
CA ALA A 46 -13.09 1.09 -1.76
C ALA A 46 -11.80 0.28 -1.90
N ILE A 47 -10.87 0.84 -2.68
CA ILE A 47 -9.53 0.33 -2.90
C ILE A 47 -8.55 1.39 -2.40
N THR A 48 -7.67 0.98 -1.50
CA THR A 48 -6.56 1.79 -1.02
C THR A 48 -5.28 1.35 -1.73
N GLY A 49 -4.57 2.29 -2.33
CA GLY A 49 -3.29 2.06 -2.99
C GLY A 49 -2.17 2.83 -2.30
N VAL A 50 -1.05 2.16 -2.03
CA VAL A 50 0.18 2.78 -1.54
C VAL A 50 1.31 2.50 -2.52
N MET A 51 1.97 3.55 -2.98
CA MET A 51 3.14 3.48 -3.85
C MET A 51 4.37 3.91 -3.06
N VAL A 52 5.34 3.01 -2.94
CA VAL A 52 6.64 3.30 -2.32
C VAL A 52 7.68 3.43 -3.41
N LEU A 53 8.31 4.60 -3.49
CA LEU A 53 9.45 4.90 -4.34
C LEU A 53 10.72 4.71 -3.51
N TYR A 54 11.66 3.88 -3.98
CA TYR A 54 12.86 3.50 -3.21
C TYR A 54 14.12 3.40 -4.08
N LYS A 55 15.29 3.37 -3.44
CA LYS A 55 16.58 3.15 -4.12
C LYS A 55 16.94 1.66 -4.17
#